data_AF-A0A1H5CQR3-F1
#
_entry.id   AF-A0A1H5CQR3-F1
#
_cell.length_a   1.000
_cell.length_b   1.000
_cell.length_c   1.000
_cell.angle_alpha   90.00
_cell.angle_beta   90.00
_cell.angle_gamma   90.00
#
_symmetry.space_group_name_H-M   'P 1'
#
loop_
_entity.id
_entity.type
_entity.pdbx_description
1 polymer ?
#
loop_
_entity_poly.entity_id
_entity_poly.type
_entity_poly.pdbx_seq_one_letter_code
_entity_poly.pdbx_strand_id
1 'polypeptide(L)'
;MRTTWDRILIAGDAVAAGTETAYRAVAAAPGEAHGIRADLCETHPGGIEPGEPILRLAHLTDLHLADTQSPLRLDFAMQVGERSPGWGGAVTYTFRPHELLTAHAADSMLRTLRGLDLDLCVVTGDSTDNAQANELATFLALMNGRDVAPVSAGGVYRGPQSADWGDPWYWVPDVPGDRYQHRWGYPHVPGLVAAAAVPFRAAGAGVPWIGCLGNHDVLVGGTTAVTDELSAIAVGDRKAVRLPADLGDERELELYLRDPVRLFSGPGLPVAADPGRRLLRTRDIVRAHLAAAGGGDALGIGALGGGGGAGGDALGIGGVGGDAPGSGVGGGDGRGIGGGAGGGDGRGGGVGDGSVGGSLSVPARRVGTLPRGAGHTYRVGAATGAGAGPAGHGFTEANLRAGTAYYRYDPVPGVRVLVLDTNHRRGMWDGNVDRVQLEWLADELRGLDGADDPLVVIASHHATPSLGNGYGVCPDDEAAVAFAGELLEVALGCPNVVLWLNGHHHANRVVAHRRPRGGGLYEVTTASMVDWPTQARVIELVRQPGGILRITSTIVDHDAPLDPGPQPRTPGELASLHRQVAANDVWRGGARQGLTGTPPDRNVHMLVPLAGRL
;
A
#
# COMPACT_ATOMS: atom_id res chain seq x y z
N MET A 1 24.12 -4.15 -9.34
CA MET A 1 23.81 -4.88 -8.09
C MET A 1 22.44 -4.43 -7.65
N ARG A 2 21.47 -5.35 -7.66
CA ARG A 2 20.03 -5.02 -7.64
C ARG A 2 19.29 -5.52 -6.41
N THR A 3 19.90 -6.45 -5.67
CA THR A 3 19.27 -7.05 -4.49
C THR A 3 20.09 -6.75 -3.24
N THR A 4 19.42 -6.83 -2.09
CA THR A 4 20.06 -6.53 -0.80
C THR A 4 21.11 -7.54 -0.39
N TRP A 5 21.10 -8.69 -1.08
CA TRP A 5 22.15 -9.68 -1.07
C TRP A 5 23.52 -9.12 -1.47
N ASP A 6 23.56 -8.29 -2.51
CA ASP A 6 24.80 -7.69 -3.01
C ASP A 6 25.24 -6.51 -2.12
N ARG A 7 24.30 -5.63 -1.81
CA ARG A 7 24.49 -4.41 -1.03
C ARG A 7 23.19 -4.01 -0.35
N ILE A 8 23.24 -3.47 0.86
CA ILE A 8 22.08 -2.81 1.46
C ILE A 8 22.23 -1.29 1.34
N LEU A 9 21.11 -0.57 1.40
CA LEU A 9 21.10 0.89 1.48
C LEU A 9 20.88 1.36 2.92
N ILE A 10 21.67 2.33 3.35
CA ILE A 10 21.63 2.93 4.68
C ILE A 10 21.72 4.45 4.60
N ALA A 11 21.38 5.13 5.69
CA ALA A 11 21.69 6.56 5.84
C ALA A 11 23.21 6.76 5.80
N GLY A 12 23.65 7.66 4.91
CA GLY A 12 25.06 8.01 4.71
C GLY A 12 25.50 9.26 5.45
N ASP A 13 26.56 9.88 4.95
CA ASP A 13 27.13 11.11 5.48
C ASP A 13 26.14 12.28 5.37
N ALA A 14 26.28 13.24 6.28
CA ALA A 14 25.55 14.50 6.19
C ALA A 14 26.06 15.30 4.97
N VAL A 15 25.14 15.69 4.09
CA VAL A 15 25.44 16.51 2.90
C VAL A 15 24.97 17.95 3.06
N ALA A 16 24.04 18.20 3.97
CA ALA A 16 23.63 19.53 4.39
C ALA A 16 23.21 19.53 5.86
N ALA A 17 23.28 20.69 6.50
CA ALA A 17 22.91 20.88 7.89
C ALA A 17 21.66 21.77 7.96
N GLY A 18 20.64 21.32 8.70
CA GLY A 18 19.57 22.16 9.20
C GLY A 18 19.76 22.49 10.68
N THR A 19 18.93 23.39 11.21
CA THR A 19 19.00 23.77 12.63
C THR A 19 18.62 22.66 13.61
N GLU A 20 17.91 21.62 13.16
CA GLU A 20 17.42 20.52 14.01
C GLU A 20 17.98 19.16 13.62
N THR A 21 18.17 18.91 12.32
CA THR A 21 18.79 17.68 11.85
C THR A 21 19.57 17.92 10.57
N ALA A 22 20.51 17.02 10.30
CA ALA A 22 21.27 17.03 9.06
C ALA A 22 20.53 16.24 7.98
N TYR A 23 20.55 16.75 6.75
CA TYR A 23 20.12 16.00 5.57
C TYR A 23 21.28 15.12 5.11
N ARG A 24 21.00 13.82 4.93
CA ARG A 24 22.01 12.79 4.69
C ARG A 24 21.93 12.24 3.28
N ALA A 25 23.08 11.82 2.75
CA ALA A 25 23.17 10.97 1.58
C ALA A 25 22.56 9.59 1.86
N VAL A 26 22.31 8.82 0.80
CA VAL A 26 22.15 7.36 0.90
C VAL A 26 23.49 6.71 0.57
N ALA A 27 23.93 5.79 1.43
CA ALA A 27 25.16 5.04 1.23
C ALA A 27 24.86 3.55 1.02
N ALA A 28 25.77 2.87 0.32
CA ALA A 28 25.77 1.41 0.25
C ALA A 28 26.58 0.83 1.42
N ALA A 29 26.04 -0.22 2.02
CA ALA A 29 26.75 -1.09 2.96
C ALA A 29 26.83 -2.52 2.42
N PRO A 30 27.71 -3.38 2.98
CA PRO A 30 27.80 -4.77 2.57
C PRO A 30 26.42 -5.46 2.60
N GLY A 31 26.12 -6.25 1.56
CA GLY A 31 24.83 -6.95 1.47
C GLY A 31 24.58 -7.98 2.57
N GLU A 32 23.34 -8.43 2.69
CA GLU A 32 22.89 -9.36 3.73
C GLU A 32 22.68 -10.78 3.18
N ALA A 33 23.22 -11.77 3.88
CA ALA A 33 23.02 -13.18 3.53
C ALA A 33 21.61 -13.65 3.89
N HIS A 34 21.14 -14.72 3.25
CA HIS A 34 19.86 -15.33 3.58
C HIS A 34 19.94 -16.05 4.92
N GLY A 35 19.02 -15.71 5.81
CA GLY A 35 18.73 -16.50 7.00
C GLY A 35 17.87 -17.72 6.69
N ILE A 36 17.85 -18.72 7.56
CA ILE A 36 16.91 -19.85 7.48
C ILE A 36 15.79 -19.64 8.50
N ARG A 37 14.54 -19.74 8.04
CA ARG A 37 13.31 -19.75 8.85
C ARG A 37 12.71 -21.16 8.76
N ALA A 38 12.90 -21.94 9.81
CA ALA A 38 12.35 -23.30 9.94
C ALA A 38 11.21 -23.34 10.97
N ASP A 39 10.47 -22.23 11.12
CA ASP A 39 9.43 -22.11 12.13
C ASP A 39 8.43 -23.25 11.95
N LEU A 40 7.94 -23.50 10.73
CA LEU A 40 6.88 -24.48 10.49
C LEU A 40 7.33 -25.96 10.52
N CYS A 41 8.62 -26.23 10.73
CA CYS A 41 9.16 -27.59 10.79
C CYS A 41 9.21 -28.10 12.25
N GLU A 42 8.87 -29.38 12.47
CA GLU A 42 9.02 -30.02 13.77
C GLU A 42 10.50 -30.23 14.14
N THR A 43 11.29 -30.65 13.15
CA THR A 43 12.75 -30.78 13.24
C THR A 43 13.41 -29.90 12.19
N HIS A 44 14.57 -29.32 12.52
CA HIS A 44 15.30 -28.50 11.55
C HIS A 44 15.82 -29.41 10.44
N PRO A 45 15.50 -29.18 9.15
CA PRO A 45 15.79 -30.10 8.05
C PRO A 45 17.27 -30.12 7.60
N GLY A 46 18.23 -29.91 8.49
CA GLY A 46 19.67 -30.00 8.20
C GLY A 46 20.26 -28.86 7.35
N GLY A 47 19.47 -28.16 6.53
CA GLY A 47 19.95 -27.02 5.73
C GLY A 47 19.07 -26.68 4.53
N ILE A 48 19.67 -26.01 3.55
CA ILE A 48 19.04 -25.67 2.27
C ILE A 48 19.61 -26.58 1.18
N GLU A 49 18.76 -27.42 0.60
CA GLU A 49 19.07 -28.33 -0.50
C GLU A 49 18.79 -27.71 -1.88
N PRO A 50 19.45 -28.18 -2.96
CA PRO A 50 19.00 -27.97 -4.33
C PRO A 50 17.57 -28.50 -4.52
N GLY A 51 16.83 -27.90 -5.45
CA GLY A 51 15.43 -28.27 -5.69
C GLY A 51 14.92 -27.77 -7.04
N GLU A 52 13.71 -28.19 -7.37
CA GLU A 52 13.01 -27.79 -8.59
C GLU A 52 12.35 -26.42 -8.39
N PRO A 53 12.75 -25.38 -9.14
CA PRO A 53 12.07 -24.08 -9.09
C PRO A 53 10.67 -24.20 -9.72
N ILE A 54 9.65 -23.75 -9.00
CA ILE A 54 8.24 -23.78 -9.43
C ILE A 54 7.80 -22.43 -9.97
N LEU A 55 8.07 -21.35 -9.20
CA LEU A 55 7.62 -19.99 -9.51
C LEU A 55 8.58 -18.97 -8.91
N ARG A 56 8.91 -17.92 -9.67
CA ARG A 56 9.62 -16.72 -9.24
C ARG A 56 8.73 -15.52 -9.45
N LEU A 57 8.35 -14.83 -8.38
CA LEU A 57 7.51 -13.65 -8.48
C LEU A 57 8.19 -12.42 -7.87
N ALA A 58 7.96 -11.26 -8.47
CA ALA A 58 8.16 -9.98 -7.80
C ALA A 58 6.92 -9.62 -6.99
N HIS A 59 7.12 -9.00 -5.84
CA HIS A 59 6.08 -8.47 -4.97
C HIS A 59 6.33 -6.98 -4.72
N LEU A 60 5.37 -6.16 -5.14
CA LEU A 60 5.31 -4.71 -4.98
C LEU A 60 4.04 -4.35 -4.21
N THR A 61 4.04 -3.21 -3.53
CA THR A 61 2.87 -2.72 -2.81
C THR A 61 3.01 -1.24 -2.50
N ASP A 62 1.88 -0.58 -2.20
CA ASP A 62 1.84 0.75 -1.59
C ASP A 62 2.70 1.73 -2.40
N LEU A 63 2.37 1.85 -3.68
CA LEU A 63 3.03 2.79 -4.60
C LEU A 63 2.57 4.22 -4.32
N HIS A 64 1.32 4.42 -3.91
CA HIS A 64 0.72 5.74 -3.67
C HIS A 64 1.00 6.73 -4.80
N LEU A 65 0.65 6.37 -6.04
CA LEU A 65 0.75 7.29 -7.17
C LEU A 65 -0.29 8.40 -7.02
N ALA A 66 0.11 9.48 -6.38
CA ALA A 66 -0.77 10.57 -6.02
C ALA A 66 -0.78 11.69 -7.07
N ASP A 67 -1.97 12.23 -7.36
CA ASP A 67 -2.09 13.56 -7.96
C ASP A 67 -1.87 14.61 -6.86
N THR A 68 -0.61 14.99 -6.67
CA THR A 68 -0.18 15.88 -5.56
C THR A 68 -0.78 17.29 -5.64
N GLN A 69 -1.38 17.68 -6.76
CA GLN A 69 -2.13 18.94 -6.91
C GLN A 69 -3.65 18.78 -6.83
N SER A 70 -4.14 17.57 -6.55
CA SER A 70 -5.56 17.29 -6.42
C SER A 70 -6.20 18.11 -5.28
N PRO A 71 -7.40 18.68 -5.50
CA PRO A 71 -8.20 19.33 -4.47
C PRO A 71 -8.49 18.46 -3.23
N LEU A 72 -8.48 17.14 -3.36
CA LEU A 72 -8.74 16.19 -2.27
C LEU A 72 -7.51 15.81 -1.45
N ARG A 73 -6.33 16.34 -1.77
CA ARG A 73 -5.15 16.12 -0.92
C ARG A 73 -5.28 16.90 0.39
N LEU A 74 -5.10 16.19 1.51
CA LEU A 74 -5.18 16.72 2.88
C LEU A 74 -3.88 17.35 3.38
N ASP A 75 -2.93 17.65 2.50
CA ASP A 75 -1.59 18.16 2.84
C ASP A 75 -1.60 19.40 3.76
N PHE A 76 -2.64 20.24 3.70
CA PHE A 76 -2.81 21.39 4.57
C PHE A 76 -3.15 21.04 6.04
N ALA A 77 -3.63 19.81 6.31
CA ALA A 77 -3.98 19.36 7.64
C ALA A 77 -2.76 19.17 8.55
N MET A 78 -1.56 18.97 7.99
CA MET A 78 -0.31 18.90 8.76
C MET A 78 -0.10 20.12 9.67
N GLN A 79 -0.54 21.30 9.23
CA GLN A 79 -0.39 22.54 10.00
C GLN A 79 -1.12 22.48 11.34
N VAL A 80 -2.26 21.78 11.34
CA VAL A 80 -3.12 21.59 12.50
C VAL A 80 -2.60 20.42 13.33
N GLY A 81 -2.12 19.35 12.68
CA GLY A 81 -1.59 18.17 13.38
C GLY A 81 -0.41 18.43 14.30
N GLU A 82 0.49 19.37 13.97
CA GLU A 82 1.59 19.74 14.90
C GLU A 82 1.06 20.45 16.17
N ARG A 83 -0.12 21.06 16.11
CA ARG A 83 -0.62 21.99 17.15
C ARG A 83 -1.83 21.46 17.92
N SER A 84 -2.54 20.47 17.38
CA SER A 84 -3.80 19.98 17.90
C SER A 84 -3.74 18.47 18.16
N PRO A 85 -3.93 18.00 19.41
CA PRO A 85 -3.86 16.57 19.74
C PRO A 85 -4.83 15.69 18.92
N GLY A 86 -6.01 16.21 18.57
CA GLY A 86 -7.02 15.49 17.77
C GLY A 86 -6.69 15.33 16.28
N TRP A 87 -5.57 15.90 15.84
CA TRP A 87 -5.07 15.90 14.45
C TRP A 87 -3.61 15.42 14.36
N GLY A 88 -3.04 14.95 15.48
CA GLY A 88 -1.62 14.59 15.56
C GLY A 88 -1.20 13.51 14.57
N GLY A 89 -2.13 12.69 14.08
CA GLY A 89 -1.90 11.70 13.04
C GLY A 89 -1.60 12.33 11.67
N ALA A 90 -2.30 13.41 11.31
CA ALA A 90 -2.24 14.08 10.01
C ALA A 90 -0.81 14.34 9.51
N VAL A 91 0.09 14.74 10.42
CA VAL A 91 1.49 15.09 10.08
C VAL A 91 2.25 13.93 9.46
N THR A 92 1.82 12.70 9.72
CA THR A 92 2.52 11.50 9.27
C THR A 92 2.03 10.97 7.94
N TYR A 93 0.86 11.33 7.41
CA TYR A 93 0.32 10.69 6.20
C TYR A 93 -0.22 11.63 5.12
N THR A 94 -0.39 12.92 5.39
CA THR A 94 -1.09 13.82 4.47
C THR A 94 -0.21 14.47 3.40
N PHE A 95 1.11 14.48 3.59
CA PHE A 95 2.09 14.97 2.62
C PHE A 95 3.45 14.31 2.84
N ARG A 96 4.12 13.95 1.74
CA ARG A 96 5.55 13.58 1.77
C ARG A 96 6.31 14.43 0.76
N PRO A 97 7.49 14.96 1.10
CA PRO A 97 8.23 15.86 0.21
C PRO A 97 8.57 15.28 -1.17
N HIS A 98 8.64 13.95 -1.30
CA HIS A 98 9.03 13.23 -2.51
C HIS A 98 7.88 12.70 -3.39
N GLU A 99 6.60 12.93 -3.05
CA GLU A 99 5.46 12.32 -3.76
C GLU A 99 5.43 12.64 -5.27
N LEU A 100 5.86 13.84 -5.67
CA LEU A 100 5.95 14.22 -7.09
C LEU A 100 6.98 13.36 -7.87
N LEU A 101 7.92 12.73 -7.17
CA LEU A 101 8.98 11.91 -7.76
C LEU A 101 8.62 10.41 -7.80
N THR A 102 7.51 10.00 -7.18
CA THR A 102 7.18 8.59 -6.94
C THR A 102 7.02 7.77 -8.23
N ALA A 103 6.46 8.34 -9.29
CA ALA A 103 6.37 7.67 -10.60
C ALA A 103 7.76 7.29 -11.16
N HIS A 104 8.79 8.12 -10.94
CA HIS A 104 10.14 7.85 -11.39
C HIS A 104 10.81 6.74 -10.55
N ALA A 105 10.58 6.74 -9.23
CA ALA A 105 11.06 5.68 -8.34
C ALA A 105 10.42 4.33 -8.68
N ALA A 106 9.10 4.32 -8.94
CA ALA A 106 8.38 3.13 -9.40
C ALA A 106 8.92 2.62 -10.74
N ASP A 107 9.13 3.49 -11.73
CA ASP A 107 9.75 3.08 -13.01
C ASP A 107 11.18 2.52 -12.83
N SER A 108 11.98 3.14 -11.97
CA SER A 108 13.32 2.62 -11.63
C SER A 108 13.25 1.23 -11.00
N MET A 109 12.26 0.96 -10.14
CA MET A 109 12.05 -0.36 -9.55
C MET A 109 11.64 -1.37 -10.63
N LEU A 110 10.71 -1.01 -11.51
CA LEU A 110 10.28 -1.86 -12.61
C LEU A 110 11.45 -2.22 -13.54
N ARG A 111 12.31 -1.25 -13.91
CA ARG A 111 13.56 -1.52 -14.68
C ARG A 111 14.49 -2.50 -13.97
N THR A 112 14.59 -2.37 -12.64
CA THR A 112 15.42 -3.25 -11.81
C THR A 112 14.89 -4.69 -11.85
N LEU A 113 13.59 -4.86 -11.60
CA LEU A 113 12.90 -6.16 -11.60
C LEU A 113 12.89 -6.81 -12.98
N ARG A 114 12.66 -6.05 -14.05
CA ARG A 114 12.68 -6.55 -15.44
C ARG A 114 13.98 -7.24 -15.84
N GLY A 115 15.10 -6.90 -15.21
CA GLY A 115 16.36 -7.56 -15.49
C GLY A 115 16.67 -8.73 -14.57
N LEU A 116 15.67 -9.24 -13.85
CA LEU A 116 15.68 -10.52 -13.14
C LEU A 116 14.82 -11.54 -13.91
N ASP A 117 15.20 -12.80 -13.84
CA ASP A 117 14.45 -13.95 -14.39
C ASP A 117 13.22 -14.22 -13.50
N LEU A 118 12.06 -13.66 -13.88
CA LEU A 118 10.81 -13.69 -13.14
C LEU A 118 9.69 -14.30 -13.99
N ASP A 119 8.72 -14.94 -13.35
CA ASP A 119 7.55 -15.55 -13.98
C ASP A 119 6.29 -14.66 -13.82
N LEU A 120 6.21 -13.90 -12.73
CA LEU A 120 5.03 -13.10 -12.34
C LEU A 120 5.43 -11.85 -11.55
N CYS A 121 4.62 -10.80 -11.63
CA CYS A 121 4.64 -9.69 -10.69
C CYS A 121 3.28 -9.58 -9.95
N VAL A 122 3.32 -9.42 -8.63
CA VAL A 122 2.13 -9.26 -7.79
C VAL A 122 2.17 -7.89 -7.13
N VAL A 123 1.12 -7.09 -7.31
CA VAL A 123 0.95 -5.79 -6.64
C VAL A 123 -0.14 -5.90 -5.58
N THR A 124 0.18 -5.74 -4.30
CA THR A 124 -0.80 -5.95 -3.21
C THR A 124 -1.58 -4.70 -2.80
N GLY A 125 -1.91 -3.81 -3.74
CA GLY A 125 -2.79 -2.66 -3.50
C GLY A 125 -2.07 -1.37 -3.13
N ASP A 126 -2.88 -0.34 -2.85
CA ASP A 126 -2.47 1.06 -2.65
C ASP A 126 -1.62 1.57 -3.82
N SER A 127 -2.16 1.34 -5.02
CA SER A 127 -1.55 1.76 -6.28
C SER A 127 -1.81 3.25 -6.52
N THR A 128 -3.00 3.73 -6.17
CA THR A 128 -3.40 5.15 -6.19
C THR A 128 -3.43 5.73 -4.77
N ASP A 129 -3.82 6.98 -4.60
CA ASP A 129 -3.88 7.63 -3.28
C ASP A 129 -5.30 8.07 -2.88
N ASN A 130 -6.11 8.54 -3.83
CA ASN A 130 -7.46 9.08 -3.58
C ASN A 130 -8.52 8.43 -4.47
N ALA A 131 -8.32 7.19 -4.91
CA ALA A 131 -9.22 6.50 -5.83
C ALA A 131 -9.54 7.30 -7.11
N GLN A 132 -8.58 8.05 -7.66
CA GLN A 132 -8.83 8.93 -8.81
C GLN A 132 -8.52 8.23 -10.15
N ALA A 133 -9.24 8.62 -11.20
CA ALA A 133 -9.03 8.04 -12.54
C ALA A 133 -7.65 8.32 -13.13
N ASN A 134 -7.14 9.53 -12.94
CA ASN A 134 -5.83 9.94 -13.41
C ASN A 134 -4.69 9.22 -12.67
N GLU A 135 -4.83 9.02 -11.36
CA GLU A 135 -3.90 8.21 -10.57
C GLU A 135 -3.88 6.76 -11.07
N LEU A 136 -5.05 6.15 -11.29
CA LEU A 136 -5.16 4.79 -11.84
C LEU A 136 -4.57 4.71 -13.26
N ALA A 137 -4.79 5.72 -14.10
CA ALA A 137 -4.21 5.77 -15.44
C ALA A 137 -2.68 5.82 -15.39
N THR A 138 -2.09 6.60 -14.48
CA THR A 138 -0.65 6.65 -14.22
C THR A 138 -0.12 5.30 -13.77
N PHE A 139 -0.80 4.62 -12.84
CA PHE A 139 -0.44 3.28 -12.41
C PHE A 139 -0.44 2.27 -13.56
N LEU A 140 -1.55 2.21 -14.32
CA LEU A 140 -1.68 1.29 -15.45
C LEU A 140 -0.66 1.60 -16.55
N ALA A 141 -0.33 2.87 -16.78
CA ALA A 141 0.72 3.26 -17.72
C ALA A 141 2.11 2.79 -17.25
N LEU A 142 2.44 2.98 -15.97
CA LEU A 142 3.69 2.52 -15.38
C LEU A 142 3.85 1.00 -15.52
N MET A 143 2.87 0.23 -15.04
CA MET A 143 2.93 -1.23 -15.02
C MET A 143 2.94 -1.84 -16.43
N ASN A 144 2.23 -1.24 -17.39
CA ASN A 144 2.19 -1.73 -18.76
C ASN A 144 3.28 -1.16 -19.67
N GLY A 145 4.20 -0.37 -19.12
CA GLY A 145 5.32 0.21 -19.86
C GLY A 145 4.87 1.15 -20.97
N ARG A 146 3.91 2.03 -20.65
CA ARG A 146 3.34 3.07 -21.53
C ARG A 146 3.87 4.46 -21.17
N ASP A 147 3.35 5.49 -21.83
CA ASP A 147 3.69 6.87 -21.53
C ASP A 147 3.01 7.29 -20.23
N VAL A 148 3.80 7.77 -19.29
CA VAL A 148 3.38 8.21 -17.97
C VAL A 148 3.36 9.73 -17.94
N ALA A 149 2.25 10.28 -17.44
CA ALA A 149 2.11 11.70 -17.16
C ALA A 149 2.10 11.89 -15.63
N PRO A 150 3.23 12.30 -14.99
CA PRO A 150 3.32 12.40 -13.54
C PRO A 150 2.42 13.49 -12.94
N VAL A 151 2.01 14.46 -13.75
CA VAL A 151 1.23 15.62 -13.32
C VAL A 151 -0.04 15.74 -14.15
N SER A 152 -1.15 16.00 -13.44
CA SER A 152 -2.48 16.20 -14.00
C SER A 152 -2.61 17.52 -14.80
N ALA A 153 -3.78 17.76 -15.39
CA ALA A 153 -4.12 19.03 -16.03
C ALA A 153 -3.12 19.56 -17.09
N GLY A 154 -2.61 18.66 -17.94
CA GLY A 154 -1.73 19.03 -19.05
C GLY A 154 -0.27 19.23 -18.67
N GLY A 155 0.17 18.73 -17.51
CA GLY A 155 1.58 18.70 -17.10
C GLY A 155 2.08 19.99 -16.47
N VAL A 156 1.21 20.97 -16.21
CA VAL A 156 1.58 22.19 -15.48
C VAL A 156 1.28 21.96 -14.00
N TYR A 157 2.36 21.83 -13.21
CA TYR A 157 2.21 21.64 -11.77
C TYR A 157 1.77 22.93 -11.06
N ARG A 158 0.70 22.82 -10.27
CA ARG A 158 0.28 23.88 -9.34
C ARG A 158 -0.24 23.28 -8.04
N GLY A 159 0.60 23.28 -7.01
CA GLY A 159 0.28 22.70 -5.71
C GLY A 159 1.26 23.13 -4.62
N PRO A 160 1.28 22.42 -3.48
CA PRO A 160 2.09 22.79 -2.31
C PRO A 160 3.58 23.07 -2.57
N GLN A 161 4.16 22.45 -3.59
CA GLN A 161 5.57 22.62 -3.95
C GLN A 161 5.82 23.73 -5.00
N SER A 162 4.79 24.48 -5.39
CA SER A 162 4.93 25.62 -6.30
C SER A 162 5.57 26.81 -5.59
N ALA A 163 6.48 27.49 -6.27
CA ALA A 163 7.21 28.65 -5.72
C ALA A 163 6.30 29.78 -5.21
N ASP A 164 5.12 29.95 -5.83
CA ASP A 164 4.11 30.96 -5.50
C ASP A 164 2.99 30.46 -4.58
N TRP A 165 3.07 29.20 -4.09
CA TRP A 165 2.06 28.65 -3.17
C TRP A 165 2.00 29.43 -1.85
N GLY A 166 3.14 29.97 -1.42
CA GLY A 166 3.22 30.94 -0.31
C GLY A 166 3.10 30.32 1.08
N ASP A 167 3.17 29.00 1.20
CA ASP A 167 3.07 28.30 2.47
C ASP A 167 4.42 27.65 2.87
N PRO A 168 5.04 28.07 3.99
CA PRO A 168 6.33 27.55 4.42
C PRO A 168 6.27 26.11 4.95
N TRP A 169 5.09 25.49 5.07
CA TRP A 169 4.92 24.14 5.60
C TRP A 169 5.36 23.03 4.67
N TYR A 170 5.66 23.32 3.42
CA TYR A 170 6.06 22.33 2.42
C TYR A 170 7.52 22.50 2.05
N TRP A 171 8.13 21.42 1.58
CA TRP A 171 9.41 21.52 0.90
C TRP A 171 9.17 22.04 -0.51
N VAL A 172 9.70 23.22 -0.81
CA VAL A 172 9.57 23.92 -2.08
C VAL A 172 10.94 23.93 -2.74
N PRO A 173 11.29 22.89 -3.52
CA PRO A 173 12.66 22.67 -3.99
C PRO A 173 13.16 23.79 -4.91
N ASP A 174 12.28 24.51 -5.59
CA ASP A 174 12.68 25.46 -6.62
C ASP A 174 13.16 26.82 -6.06
N VAL A 175 12.82 27.16 -4.81
CA VAL A 175 13.17 28.44 -4.17
C VAL A 175 13.89 28.22 -2.85
N PRO A 176 14.82 29.11 -2.44
CA PRO A 176 15.51 28.96 -1.18
C PRO A 176 14.64 29.43 0.00
N GLY A 177 14.92 28.89 1.19
CA GLY A 177 14.48 29.49 2.45
C GLY A 177 13.19 28.93 3.04
N ASP A 178 12.68 27.82 2.52
CA ASP A 178 11.55 27.12 3.15
C ASP A 178 11.94 26.45 4.49
N ARG A 179 10.93 26.00 5.23
CA ARG A 179 11.09 25.38 6.55
C ARG A 179 11.93 24.10 6.49
N TYR A 180 11.77 23.28 5.46
CA TYR A 180 12.50 22.02 5.31
C TYR A 180 14.00 22.26 5.09
N GLN A 181 14.32 23.23 4.24
CA GLN A 181 15.70 23.62 3.96
C GLN A 181 16.37 24.18 5.23
N HIS A 182 15.71 25.09 5.94
CA HIS A 182 16.26 25.71 7.14
C HIS A 182 16.39 24.74 8.33
N ARG A 183 15.32 23.99 8.66
CA ARG A 183 15.29 23.16 9.87
C ARG A 183 15.98 21.81 9.70
N TRP A 184 15.88 21.22 8.50
CA TRP A 184 16.29 19.83 8.29
C TRP A 184 17.28 19.66 7.13
N GLY A 185 17.75 20.77 6.53
CA GLY A 185 18.82 20.75 5.53
C GLY A 185 18.40 20.23 4.16
N TYR A 186 17.10 20.18 3.86
CA TYR A 186 16.63 19.72 2.55
C TYR A 186 17.26 20.57 1.42
N PRO A 187 17.49 19.98 0.23
CA PRO A 187 18.21 20.67 -0.83
C PRO A 187 17.33 21.72 -1.54
N HIS A 188 17.97 22.82 -1.93
CA HIS A 188 17.44 23.74 -2.93
C HIS A 188 17.84 23.23 -4.32
N VAL A 189 16.85 22.88 -5.14
CA VAL A 189 17.02 22.27 -6.46
C VAL A 189 16.17 23.04 -7.49
N PRO A 190 16.63 24.19 -8.00
CA PRO A 190 15.90 24.98 -8.99
C PRO A 190 15.43 24.15 -10.18
N GLY A 191 14.15 24.25 -10.54
CA GLY A 191 13.55 23.58 -11.71
C GLY A 191 13.27 22.09 -11.50
N LEU A 192 13.31 21.59 -10.26
CA LEU A 192 12.97 20.20 -9.95
C LEU A 192 11.50 19.91 -10.26
N VAL A 193 10.59 20.81 -9.90
CA VAL A 193 9.14 20.62 -10.11
C VAL A 193 8.84 20.47 -11.60
N ALA A 194 9.41 21.35 -12.43
CA ALA A 194 9.26 21.29 -13.88
C ALA A 194 9.86 19.99 -14.46
N ALA A 195 11.01 19.54 -13.97
CA ALA A 195 11.64 18.30 -14.41
C ALA A 195 10.80 17.06 -14.03
N ALA A 196 10.24 17.03 -12.82
CA ALA A 196 9.41 15.94 -12.34
C ALA A 196 8.04 15.87 -13.04
N ALA A 197 7.56 16.98 -13.62
CA ALA A 197 6.31 17.02 -14.36
C ALA A 197 6.42 16.48 -15.79
N VAL A 198 7.63 16.27 -16.32
CA VAL A 198 7.85 15.85 -17.71
C VAL A 198 7.33 14.42 -17.93
N PRO A 199 6.44 14.19 -18.91
CA PRO A 199 6.02 12.84 -19.27
C PRO A 199 7.20 11.97 -19.75
N PHE A 200 7.16 10.67 -19.42
CA PHE A 200 8.22 9.73 -19.80
C PHE A 200 7.67 8.36 -20.19
N ARG A 201 8.45 7.59 -20.96
CA ARG A 201 8.12 6.20 -21.30
C ARG A 201 8.54 5.26 -20.17
N ALA A 202 7.58 4.59 -19.54
CA ALA A 202 7.85 3.60 -18.52
C ALA A 202 8.38 2.29 -19.09
N ALA A 203 9.13 1.56 -18.27
CA ALA A 203 9.66 0.25 -18.61
C ALA A 203 8.60 -0.85 -18.52
N GLY A 204 7.61 -0.75 -17.61
CA GLY A 204 6.62 -1.79 -17.37
C GLY A 204 7.13 -2.98 -16.55
N ALA A 205 6.23 -3.85 -16.10
CA ALA A 205 6.59 -5.05 -15.34
C ALA A 205 7.46 -6.03 -16.14
N GLY A 206 7.24 -6.12 -17.46
CA GLY A 206 8.00 -6.99 -18.37
C GLY A 206 7.66 -8.48 -18.30
N VAL A 207 6.96 -8.88 -17.26
CA VAL A 207 6.35 -10.20 -17.04
C VAL A 207 4.85 -10.02 -16.82
N PRO A 208 4.05 -11.10 -16.85
CA PRO A 208 2.66 -11.02 -16.43
C PRO A 208 2.54 -10.42 -15.03
N TRP A 209 1.51 -9.62 -14.78
CA TRP A 209 1.27 -9.03 -13.48
C TRP A 209 -0.20 -9.08 -13.06
N ILE A 210 -0.43 -9.28 -11.77
CA ILE A 210 -1.74 -9.29 -11.13
C ILE A 210 -1.78 -8.31 -9.97
N GLY A 211 -2.98 -7.84 -9.60
CA GLY A 211 -3.15 -6.82 -8.55
C GLY A 211 -4.26 -7.10 -7.55
N CYS A 212 -4.03 -6.70 -6.30
CA CYS A 212 -5.07 -6.46 -5.29
C CYS A 212 -5.52 -4.99 -5.37
N LEU A 213 -6.69 -4.69 -4.82
CA LEU A 213 -7.05 -3.31 -4.47
C LEU A 213 -6.69 -3.07 -3.00
N GLY A 214 -6.09 -1.92 -2.70
CA GLY A 214 -5.89 -1.40 -1.35
C GLY A 214 -6.88 -0.30 -1.00
N ASN A 215 -6.86 0.15 0.25
CA ASN A 215 -7.85 1.10 0.75
C ASN A 215 -7.73 2.44 0.02
N HIS A 216 -6.53 2.87 -0.37
CA HIS A 216 -6.32 4.08 -1.18
C HIS A 216 -6.75 3.94 -2.65
N ASP A 217 -6.96 2.71 -3.14
CA ASP A 217 -7.50 2.47 -4.48
C ASP A 217 -9.01 2.71 -4.54
N VAL A 218 -9.71 2.56 -3.41
CA VAL A 218 -11.19 2.58 -3.34
C VAL A 218 -11.77 3.62 -2.38
N LEU A 219 -10.94 4.29 -1.58
CA LEU A 219 -11.31 5.36 -0.65
C LEU A 219 -10.48 6.62 -0.92
N VAL A 220 -11.05 7.79 -0.58
CA VAL A 220 -10.31 9.06 -0.60
C VAL A 220 -9.35 9.08 0.60
N GLY A 221 -8.07 9.35 0.32
CA GLY A 221 -6.96 9.27 1.28
C GLY A 221 -6.94 7.95 2.07
N GLY A 222 -7.38 6.85 1.45
CA GLY A 222 -7.44 5.54 2.09
C GLY A 222 -8.40 5.43 3.28
N THR A 223 -9.28 6.40 3.51
CA THR A 223 -10.07 6.47 4.75
C THR A 223 -11.55 6.70 4.53
N THR A 224 -11.95 7.60 3.63
CA THR A 224 -13.36 7.97 3.49
C THR A 224 -13.96 7.47 2.18
N ALA A 225 -15.22 7.07 2.23
CA ALA A 225 -15.92 6.54 1.07
C ALA A 225 -16.04 7.60 -0.04
N VAL A 226 -15.95 7.16 -1.29
CA VAL A 226 -16.14 8.04 -2.45
C VAL A 226 -17.59 8.51 -2.55
N THR A 227 -17.80 9.82 -2.73
CA THR A 227 -19.12 10.41 -2.99
C THR A 227 -19.09 11.30 -4.22
N ASP A 228 -20.26 11.61 -4.77
CA ASP A 228 -20.36 12.48 -5.95
C ASP A 228 -19.96 13.92 -5.61
N GLU A 229 -20.19 14.37 -4.37
CA GLU A 229 -19.74 15.68 -3.86
C GLU A 229 -18.22 15.76 -3.75
N LEU A 230 -17.57 14.74 -3.19
CA LEU A 230 -16.11 14.67 -3.16
C LEU A 230 -15.53 14.59 -4.57
N SER A 231 -16.17 13.85 -5.47
CA SER A 231 -15.76 13.80 -6.88
C SER A 231 -15.90 15.15 -7.57
N ALA A 232 -16.91 15.95 -7.24
CA ALA A 232 -17.08 17.30 -7.77
C ALA A 232 -15.97 18.24 -7.28
N ILE A 233 -15.54 18.11 -6.02
CA ILE A 233 -14.37 18.83 -5.48
C ILE A 233 -13.11 18.41 -6.21
N ALA A 234 -12.90 17.10 -6.38
CA ALA A 234 -11.71 16.54 -7.01
C ALA A 234 -11.47 17.11 -8.42
N VAL A 235 -12.50 17.17 -9.26
CA VAL A 235 -12.38 17.66 -10.64
C VAL A 235 -12.29 19.18 -10.76
N GLY A 236 -12.59 19.91 -9.69
CA GLY A 236 -12.67 21.36 -9.66
C GLY A 236 -11.31 22.07 -9.76
N ASP A 237 -11.38 23.40 -9.79
CA ASP A 237 -10.27 24.33 -9.96
C ASP A 237 -9.83 25.01 -8.64
N ARG A 238 -10.24 24.45 -7.49
CA ARG A 238 -9.96 25.04 -6.18
C ARG A 238 -9.46 23.98 -5.20
N LYS A 239 -8.26 24.18 -4.68
CA LYS A 239 -7.65 23.33 -3.65
C LYS A 239 -7.69 24.03 -2.30
N ALA A 240 -8.25 23.37 -1.28
CA ALA A 240 -8.19 23.87 0.09
C ALA A 240 -6.73 23.93 0.59
N VAL A 241 -6.41 25.00 1.30
CA VAL A 241 -5.08 25.24 1.89
C VAL A 241 -5.12 25.41 3.40
N ARG A 242 -6.32 25.47 3.98
CA ARG A 242 -6.57 25.53 5.42
C ARG A 242 -7.91 24.89 5.73
N LEU A 243 -8.00 24.35 6.93
CA LEU A 243 -9.25 23.92 7.54
C LEU A 243 -10.24 25.11 7.67
N PRO A 244 -11.57 24.87 7.56
CA PRO A 244 -12.58 25.87 7.90
C PRO A 244 -12.38 26.46 9.29
N ALA A 245 -12.61 27.77 9.45
CA ALA A 245 -12.36 28.48 10.70
C ALA A 245 -13.38 28.15 11.81
N ASP A 246 -14.51 27.57 11.44
CA ASP A 246 -15.62 27.19 12.31
C ASP A 246 -15.57 25.71 12.74
N LEU A 247 -14.47 25.02 12.46
CA LEU A 247 -14.23 23.69 13.02
C LEU A 247 -14.03 23.80 14.53
N GLY A 248 -14.90 23.13 15.28
CA GLY A 248 -14.80 23.03 16.73
C GLY A 248 -13.71 22.05 17.16
N ASP A 249 -13.87 21.44 18.34
CA ASP A 249 -12.94 20.44 18.88
C ASP A 249 -13.09 19.04 18.22
N GLU A 250 -13.57 19.00 16.97
CA GLU A 250 -13.82 17.77 16.23
C GLU A 250 -12.49 17.03 15.96
N ARG A 251 -12.50 15.72 16.18
CA ARG A 251 -11.35 14.87 15.88
C ARG A 251 -11.25 14.65 14.38
N GLU A 252 -10.02 14.67 13.86
CA GLU A 252 -9.71 14.52 12.44
C GLU A 252 -10.47 13.36 11.79
N LEU A 253 -10.31 12.16 12.34
CA LEU A 253 -10.88 10.94 11.78
C LEU A 253 -12.42 10.94 11.80
N GLU A 254 -13.03 11.43 12.87
CA GLU A 254 -14.49 11.50 12.98
C GLU A 254 -15.05 12.43 11.90
N LEU A 255 -14.44 13.60 11.72
CA LEU A 255 -14.84 14.55 10.70
C LEU A 255 -14.61 13.98 9.30
N TYR A 256 -13.48 13.31 9.07
CA TYR A 256 -13.16 12.75 7.76
C TYR A 256 -14.11 11.63 7.34
N LEU A 257 -14.66 10.88 8.29
CA LEU A 257 -15.65 9.84 8.00
C LEU A 257 -17.07 10.41 7.90
N ARG A 258 -17.45 11.33 8.79
CA ARG A 258 -18.83 11.82 8.91
C ARG A 258 -19.18 12.92 7.92
N ASP A 259 -18.25 13.85 7.68
CA ASP A 259 -18.45 15.04 6.83
C ASP A 259 -17.13 15.43 6.11
N PRO A 260 -16.64 14.57 5.20
CA PRO A 260 -15.39 14.81 4.49
C PRO A 260 -15.45 16.06 3.59
N VAL A 261 -16.63 16.42 3.08
CA VAL A 261 -16.82 17.61 2.23
C VAL A 261 -16.45 18.89 2.99
N ARG A 262 -16.80 18.96 4.28
CA ARG A 262 -16.48 20.11 5.13
C ARG A 262 -14.98 20.33 5.26
N LEU A 263 -14.16 19.28 5.29
CA LEU A 263 -12.69 19.40 5.34
C LEU A 263 -12.13 20.25 4.19
N PHE A 264 -12.67 20.05 2.99
CA PHE A 264 -12.21 20.72 1.78
C PHE A 264 -12.96 22.03 1.49
N SER A 265 -13.84 22.48 2.40
CA SER A 265 -14.64 23.70 2.24
C SER A 265 -13.91 24.98 2.68
N GLY A 266 -12.79 24.87 3.40
CA GLY A 266 -12.02 25.99 3.91
C GLY A 266 -11.40 26.89 2.81
N PRO A 267 -10.64 27.95 3.18
CA PRO A 267 -9.96 28.81 2.22
C PRO A 267 -9.12 27.99 1.24
N GLY A 268 -9.13 28.37 -0.04
CA GLY A 268 -8.44 27.63 -1.08
C GLY A 268 -7.72 28.52 -2.09
N LEU A 269 -6.74 27.93 -2.76
CA LEU A 269 -6.02 28.52 -3.88
C LEU A 269 -6.50 27.90 -5.19
N PRO A 270 -6.39 28.62 -6.32
CA PRO A 270 -6.77 28.06 -7.59
C PRO A 270 -5.80 26.96 -8.02
N VAL A 271 -6.32 25.93 -8.66
CA VAL A 271 -5.58 24.87 -9.37
C VAL A 271 -6.28 24.65 -10.71
N ALA A 272 -5.65 23.98 -11.66
CA ALA A 272 -6.34 23.66 -12.91
C ALA A 272 -7.41 22.58 -12.65
N ALA A 273 -8.62 22.79 -13.16
CA ALA A 273 -9.65 21.74 -13.20
C ALA A 273 -9.18 20.57 -14.07
N ASP A 274 -9.53 19.35 -13.68
CA ASP A 274 -9.18 18.15 -14.43
C ASP A 274 -10.29 17.08 -14.29
N PRO A 275 -11.03 16.75 -15.37
CA PRO A 275 -12.04 15.69 -15.32
C PRO A 275 -11.45 14.30 -15.03
N GLY A 276 -10.14 14.10 -15.22
CA GLY A 276 -9.43 12.87 -14.87
C GLY A 276 -9.36 12.61 -13.38
N ARG A 277 -9.58 13.62 -12.53
CA ARG A 277 -9.61 13.49 -11.08
C ARG A 277 -10.88 12.86 -10.52
N ARG A 278 -11.87 12.55 -11.37
CA ARG A 278 -13.14 11.97 -10.93
C ARG A 278 -12.88 10.68 -10.12
N LEU A 279 -13.62 10.51 -9.03
CA LEU A 279 -13.45 9.36 -8.14
C LEU A 279 -13.97 8.08 -8.80
N LEU A 280 -13.31 6.97 -8.49
CA LEU A 280 -13.61 5.64 -9.00
C LEU A 280 -14.33 4.81 -7.95
N ARG A 281 -15.24 3.96 -8.41
CA ARG A 281 -15.75 2.82 -7.63
C ARG A 281 -15.09 1.54 -8.11
N THR A 282 -15.17 0.45 -7.35
CA THR A 282 -14.57 -0.86 -7.68
C THR A 282 -14.85 -1.31 -9.12
N ARG A 283 -16.08 -1.14 -9.62
CA ARG A 283 -16.45 -1.49 -11.00
C ARG A 283 -15.68 -0.68 -12.05
N ASP A 284 -15.41 0.59 -11.79
CA ASP A 284 -14.68 1.44 -12.71
C ASP A 284 -13.21 1.06 -12.77
N ILE A 285 -12.62 0.68 -11.64
CA ILE A 285 -11.25 0.17 -11.54
C ILE A 285 -11.12 -1.15 -12.32
N VAL A 286 -12.01 -2.11 -12.06
CA VAL A 286 -12.04 -3.40 -12.79
C VAL A 286 -12.19 -3.17 -14.29
N ARG A 287 -13.09 -2.27 -14.71
CA ARG A 287 -13.25 -1.91 -16.13
C ARG A 287 -11.96 -1.34 -16.74
N ALA A 288 -11.26 -0.47 -16.02
CA ALA A 288 -10.01 0.12 -16.50
C ALA A 288 -8.91 -0.95 -16.67
N HIS A 289 -8.80 -1.90 -15.74
CA HIS A 289 -7.88 -3.03 -15.87
C HIS A 289 -8.19 -3.91 -17.09
N LEU A 290 -9.46 -4.25 -17.32
CA LEU A 290 -9.90 -5.01 -18.49
C LEU A 290 -9.57 -4.29 -19.80
N ALA A 291 -9.79 -2.97 -19.85
CA ALA A 291 -9.50 -2.15 -21.03
C ALA A 291 -8.00 -2.03 -21.32
N ALA A 292 -7.16 -1.87 -20.28
CA ALA A 292 -5.72 -1.68 -20.42
C ALA A 292 -5.00 -2.90 -21.07
N ALA A 293 -5.54 -4.11 -20.85
CA ALA A 293 -5.03 -5.35 -21.43
C ALA A 293 -5.28 -5.50 -22.93
N GLY A 294 -6.26 -4.78 -23.50
CA GLY A 294 -6.65 -4.88 -24.91
C GLY A 294 -5.70 -4.21 -25.91
N GLY A 295 -4.53 -3.73 -25.48
CA GLY A 295 -3.53 -3.13 -26.37
C GLY A 295 -3.90 -1.75 -26.96
N GLY A 296 -5.05 -1.17 -26.61
CA GLY A 296 -5.44 0.16 -27.09
C GLY A 296 -4.50 1.24 -26.55
N ASP A 297 -4.02 2.14 -27.42
CA ASP A 297 -3.15 3.29 -27.08
C ASP A 297 -3.86 4.43 -26.35
N ALA A 298 -5.15 4.27 -26.05
CA ALA A 298 -5.95 5.29 -25.39
C ALA A 298 -6.62 4.75 -24.12
N LEU A 299 -5.90 4.77 -22.99
CA LEU A 299 -6.57 5.16 -21.73
C LEU A 299 -6.82 6.67 -21.80
N GLY A 300 -7.59 7.11 -22.80
CA GLY A 300 -8.07 8.48 -22.83
C GLY A 300 -8.97 8.64 -21.62
N ILE A 301 -8.75 9.68 -20.82
CA ILE A 301 -9.58 10.06 -19.68
C ILE A 301 -11.09 10.04 -20.05
N GLY A 302 -11.43 10.29 -21.33
CA GLY A 302 -12.78 10.20 -21.88
C GLY A 302 -13.36 8.80 -22.10
N ALA A 303 -12.55 7.74 -22.26
CA ALA A 303 -13.04 6.36 -22.42
C ALA A 303 -13.57 5.76 -21.11
N LEU A 304 -13.23 6.39 -19.98
CA LEU A 304 -13.78 6.04 -18.67
C LEU A 304 -15.02 6.88 -18.30
N GLY A 305 -15.60 7.60 -19.28
CA GLY A 305 -16.81 8.42 -19.15
C GLY A 305 -17.93 7.92 -20.07
N GLY A 306 -19.09 7.58 -19.49
CA GLY A 306 -20.32 7.33 -20.24
C GLY A 306 -20.99 6.00 -19.92
N GLY A 307 -21.73 5.95 -18.81
CA GLY A 307 -22.57 4.81 -18.45
C GLY A 307 -23.51 5.06 -17.28
N GLY A 308 -23.94 6.31 -17.07
CA GLY A 308 -24.98 6.66 -16.11
C GLY A 308 -26.36 6.41 -16.69
N GLY A 309 -26.77 5.15 -16.77
CA GLY A 309 -28.17 4.79 -16.98
C GLY A 309 -28.91 4.87 -15.66
N ALA A 310 -29.73 5.91 -15.49
CA ALA A 310 -30.66 6.03 -14.37
C ALA A 310 -31.65 4.86 -14.39
N GLY A 311 -31.49 3.93 -13.45
CA GLY A 311 -32.51 2.96 -13.06
C GLY A 311 -33.01 3.35 -11.68
N GLY A 312 -34.08 4.13 -11.62
CA GLY A 312 -34.78 4.43 -10.39
C GLY A 312 -35.66 3.26 -9.99
N ASP A 313 -35.37 2.63 -8.86
CA ASP A 313 -36.33 1.77 -8.17
C ASP A 313 -36.85 2.52 -6.94
N ALA A 314 -38.02 3.13 -7.15
CA ALA A 314 -38.91 3.56 -6.10
C ALA A 314 -39.60 2.32 -5.53
N LEU A 315 -39.25 1.91 -4.31
CA LEU A 315 -40.09 1.03 -3.51
C LEU A 315 -40.95 1.90 -2.59
N GLY A 316 -42.21 2.05 -3.00
CA GLY A 316 -43.25 2.61 -2.18
C GLY A 316 -43.61 1.68 -1.04
N ILE A 317 -43.75 2.25 0.15
CA ILE A 317 -44.52 1.68 1.25
C ILE A 317 -45.52 2.74 1.70
N GLY A 318 -46.80 2.38 1.52
CA GLY A 318 -47.95 3.22 1.81
C GLY A 318 -48.09 3.53 3.29
N GLY A 319 -48.64 4.72 3.56
CA GLY A 319 -48.98 5.15 4.90
C GLY A 319 -50.19 4.42 5.48
N VAL A 320 -50.21 4.35 6.80
CA VAL A 320 -51.44 4.34 7.61
C VAL A 320 -51.14 5.21 8.84
N GLY A 321 -51.96 6.25 9.03
CA GLY A 321 -51.85 7.19 10.14
C GLY A 321 -52.50 6.68 11.43
N GLY A 322 -52.30 7.42 12.52
CA GLY A 322 -53.08 7.29 13.74
C GLY A 322 -52.37 7.77 15.00
N ASP A 323 -52.59 9.05 15.31
CA ASP A 323 -52.81 9.63 16.65
C ASP A 323 -51.75 9.56 17.76
N ALA A 324 -51.33 10.75 18.19
CA ALA A 324 -50.87 11.04 19.54
C ALA A 324 -52.08 11.13 20.50
N PRO A 325 -51.90 10.93 21.84
CA PRO A 325 -51.60 12.10 22.67
C PRO A 325 -50.74 11.84 23.95
N GLY A 326 -50.00 12.87 24.38
CA GLY A 326 -50.14 13.45 25.73
C GLY A 326 -49.49 12.79 26.97
N SER A 327 -48.46 13.48 27.49
CA SER A 327 -48.19 13.77 28.91
C SER A 327 -47.69 12.68 29.87
N GLY A 328 -46.72 13.04 30.74
CA GLY A 328 -46.50 12.34 32.01
C GLY A 328 -45.07 12.44 32.56
N VAL A 329 -44.95 13.06 33.74
CA VAL A 329 -43.72 13.35 34.51
C VAL A 329 -43.37 12.21 35.48
N GLY A 330 -42.07 12.04 35.79
CA GLY A 330 -41.52 11.33 36.97
C GLY A 330 -40.36 10.40 36.58
N GLY A 331 -39.18 10.35 37.21
CA GLY A 331 -38.67 10.87 38.48
C GLY A 331 -37.81 9.77 39.14
N GLY A 332 -36.51 10.03 39.38
CA GLY A 332 -35.55 9.22 40.18
C GLY A 332 -35.03 7.95 39.51
N ASP A 333 -33.80 7.45 39.65
CA ASP A 333 -32.58 7.76 40.43
C ASP A 333 -31.42 7.13 39.58
N GLY A 334 -30.18 7.60 39.52
CA GLY A 334 -29.33 8.13 40.58
C GLY A 334 -28.33 7.06 41.06
N ARG A 335 -27.14 6.98 40.43
CA ARG A 335 -25.81 6.48 40.90
C ARG A 335 -24.87 6.47 39.67
N GLY A 336 -23.99 7.44 39.43
CA GLY A 336 -22.79 7.78 40.24
C GLY A 336 -21.77 6.64 40.07
N ILE A 337 -20.58 6.79 39.50
CA ILE A 337 -19.33 7.41 40.01
C ILE A 337 -18.40 7.54 38.77
N GLY A 338 -17.60 8.56 38.45
CA GLY A 338 -17.04 9.71 39.16
C GLY A 338 -15.63 9.91 38.57
N GLY A 339 -15.49 10.80 37.59
CA GLY A 339 -14.20 11.21 37.02
C GLY A 339 -13.55 12.28 37.88
N GLY A 340 -12.29 12.08 38.23
CA GLY A 340 -11.47 13.07 38.94
C GLY A 340 -10.21 13.37 38.16
N ALA A 341 -10.10 14.61 37.68
CA ALA A 341 -8.88 15.19 37.13
C ALA A 341 -7.94 15.63 38.26
N GLY A 342 -6.63 15.57 38.02
CA GLY A 342 -5.59 16.19 38.84
C GLY A 342 -4.29 16.27 38.06
N GLY A 343 -3.84 17.50 37.77
CA GLY A 343 -2.64 17.78 36.97
C GLY A 343 -1.32 17.78 37.77
N GLY A 344 -0.21 17.87 37.03
CA GLY A 344 1.12 18.14 37.58
C GLY A 344 2.28 17.67 36.70
N ASP A 345 2.85 18.61 35.94
CA ASP A 345 4.24 18.78 35.50
C ASP A 345 5.11 17.61 34.97
N GLY A 346 5.55 17.78 33.72
CA GLY A 346 6.99 17.88 33.41
C GLY A 346 7.76 16.63 32.98
N ARG A 347 8.14 16.63 31.69
CA ARG A 347 9.27 15.95 31.01
C ARG A 347 9.01 14.57 30.38
N GLY A 348 9.05 14.57 29.03
CA GLY A 348 9.72 13.59 28.17
C GLY A 348 9.25 12.14 28.20
N GLY A 349 8.50 11.72 27.18
CA GLY A 349 8.23 10.31 26.90
C GLY A 349 7.39 10.14 25.63
N GLY A 350 7.83 9.27 24.73
CA GLY A 350 7.20 9.02 23.43
C GLY A 350 5.76 8.51 23.55
N VAL A 351 4.92 8.91 22.61
CA VAL A 351 3.52 8.46 22.52
C VAL A 351 3.51 7.07 21.89
N GLY A 352 3.07 6.09 22.69
CA GLY A 352 2.91 4.70 22.30
C GLY A 352 1.62 4.44 21.53
N ASP A 353 1.75 3.50 20.59
CA ASP A 353 0.72 2.72 19.94
C ASP A 353 -0.28 2.14 20.96
N GLY A 354 -1.55 2.48 20.77
CA GLY A 354 -2.67 2.00 21.56
C GLY A 354 -3.50 0.98 20.80
N SER A 355 -2.89 -0.14 20.40
CA SER A 355 -3.58 -1.35 19.95
C SER A 355 -3.52 -2.43 21.04
N VAL A 356 -4.56 -2.49 21.89
CA VAL A 356 -4.76 -3.63 22.80
C VAL A 356 -5.54 -4.71 22.05
N GLY A 357 -4.79 -5.49 21.26
CA GLY A 357 -5.23 -6.75 20.67
C GLY A 357 -3.99 -7.65 20.59
N GLY A 358 -3.87 -8.59 21.52
CA GLY A 358 -2.67 -9.40 21.68
C GLY A 358 -2.32 -10.20 20.42
N SER A 359 -1.38 -9.68 19.61
CA SER A 359 -0.74 -10.48 18.57
C SER A 359 0.09 -11.55 19.27
N LEU A 360 -0.29 -12.81 19.13
CA LEU A 360 0.59 -13.94 19.45
C LEU A 360 1.66 -14.04 18.36
N SER A 361 2.55 -13.06 18.28
CA SER A 361 3.79 -13.19 17.52
C SER A 361 4.70 -14.15 18.27
N VAL A 362 4.74 -15.40 17.85
CA VAL A 362 5.71 -16.38 18.35
C VAL A 362 7.11 -15.90 17.94
N PRO A 363 8.07 -15.76 18.86
CA PRO A 363 9.43 -15.36 18.50
C PRO A 363 10.04 -16.38 17.53
N ALA A 364 10.70 -15.88 16.48
CA ALA A 364 11.35 -16.68 15.45
C ALA A 364 12.27 -17.74 16.10
N ARG A 365 12.02 -19.02 15.85
CA ARG A 365 12.89 -20.09 16.35
C ARG A 365 14.02 -20.32 15.34
N ARG A 366 15.26 -20.13 15.81
CA ARG A 366 16.55 -20.42 15.15
C ARG A 366 16.71 -19.82 13.75
N VAL A 367 17.48 -18.74 13.68
CA VAL A 367 18.05 -18.24 12.41
C VAL A 367 19.45 -18.83 12.27
N GLY A 368 19.64 -19.72 11.30
CA GLY A 368 20.96 -20.05 10.77
C GLY A 368 21.35 -19.07 9.65
N THR A 369 22.64 -18.82 9.45
CA THR A 369 23.13 -18.02 8.31
C THR A 369 23.79 -18.93 7.28
N LEU A 370 23.53 -18.68 5.99
CA LEU A 370 24.19 -19.38 4.89
C LEU A 370 25.30 -18.52 4.28
N PRO A 371 26.34 -19.15 3.69
CA PRO A 371 27.34 -18.44 2.90
C PRO A 371 26.72 -17.73 1.69
N ARG A 372 27.40 -16.68 1.23
CA ARG A 372 27.02 -16.01 -0.01
C ARG A 372 27.16 -16.97 -1.22
N GLY A 373 26.04 -17.42 -1.79
CA GLY A 373 25.92 -18.01 -3.13
C GLY A 373 24.93 -19.17 -3.18
N ALA A 374 24.43 -19.61 -2.02
CA ALA A 374 23.56 -20.77 -1.91
C ALA A 374 22.09 -20.37 -1.99
N GLY A 375 21.32 -21.01 -2.88
CA GLY A 375 19.88 -21.20 -2.67
C GLY A 375 18.89 -20.25 -3.34
N HIS A 376 19.31 -19.24 -4.12
CA HIS A 376 18.40 -18.55 -5.05
C HIS A 376 18.48 -19.18 -6.44
N THR A 377 17.40 -19.06 -7.21
CA THR A 377 17.23 -19.71 -8.52
C THR A 377 16.99 -18.72 -9.66
N TYR A 378 16.69 -17.45 -9.35
CA TYR A 378 16.61 -16.38 -10.35
C TYR A 378 18.00 -16.05 -10.93
N ARG A 379 18.02 -15.60 -12.19
CA ARG A 379 19.25 -15.16 -12.86
C ARG A 379 19.18 -13.66 -13.16
N VAL A 380 20.31 -12.98 -12.99
CA VAL A 380 20.45 -11.56 -13.36
C VAL A 380 20.77 -11.47 -14.85
N GLY A 381 20.05 -10.60 -15.57
CA GLY A 381 20.25 -10.36 -17.00
C GLY A 381 19.55 -11.34 -17.95
N ALA A 382 18.73 -12.26 -17.42
CA ALA A 382 17.97 -13.24 -18.19
C ALA A 382 16.48 -12.89 -18.23
N ALA A 383 16.13 -11.76 -18.84
CA ALA A 383 14.74 -11.30 -18.90
C ALA A 383 13.87 -12.25 -19.74
N THR A 384 12.73 -12.69 -19.19
CA THR A 384 11.70 -13.49 -19.85
C THR A 384 10.63 -12.54 -20.40
N GLY A 385 10.65 -12.28 -21.71
CA GLY A 385 9.69 -11.37 -22.35
C GLY A 385 8.33 -12.02 -22.59
N ALA A 386 7.45 -12.06 -21.59
CA ALA A 386 6.12 -12.69 -21.69
C ALA A 386 4.95 -11.69 -21.87
N GLY A 387 5.20 -10.38 -21.88
CA GLY A 387 4.16 -9.35 -22.08
C GLY A 387 3.30 -9.11 -20.83
N ALA A 388 2.51 -8.02 -20.84
CA ALA A 388 1.78 -7.51 -19.67
C ALA A 388 0.46 -8.26 -19.35
N GLY A 389 0.39 -9.58 -19.63
CA GLY A 389 -0.77 -10.39 -19.26
C GLY A 389 -0.89 -10.60 -17.74
N PRO A 390 -1.87 -11.37 -17.25
CA PRO A 390 -3.06 -11.81 -17.96
C PRO A 390 -3.97 -10.63 -18.31
N ALA A 391 -4.93 -10.87 -19.21
CA ALA A 391 -5.95 -9.85 -19.48
C ALA A 391 -6.70 -9.46 -18.20
N GLY A 392 -6.96 -8.16 -18.03
CA GLY A 392 -7.55 -7.63 -16.80
C GLY A 392 -6.63 -7.63 -15.58
N HIS A 393 -5.36 -8.05 -15.73
CA HIS A 393 -4.39 -8.15 -14.64
C HIS A 393 -4.94 -8.93 -13.43
N GLY A 394 -5.67 -10.01 -13.73
CA GLY A 394 -6.36 -10.88 -12.76
C GLY A 394 -7.87 -10.64 -12.67
N PHE A 395 -8.33 -9.41 -12.87
CA PHE A 395 -9.77 -9.12 -12.87
C PHE A 395 -10.46 -9.66 -14.13
N THR A 396 -11.73 -10.04 -13.98
CA THR A 396 -12.53 -10.66 -15.04
C THR A 396 -13.81 -9.90 -15.33
N GLU A 397 -14.45 -10.23 -16.46
CA GLU A 397 -15.81 -9.77 -16.76
C GLU A 397 -16.85 -10.19 -15.69
N ALA A 398 -16.60 -11.30 -14.97
CA ALA A 398 -17.43 -11.71 -13.85
C ALA A 398 -17.28 -10.75 -12.66
N ASN A 399 -16.05 -10.32 -12.36
CA ASN A 399 -15.78 -9.28 -11.36
C ASN A 399 -16.50 -7.97 -11.73
N LEU A 400 -16.46 -7.56 -13.00
CA LEU A 400 -17.13 -6.34 -13.46
C LEU A 400 -18.65 -6.41 -13.24
N ARG A 401 -19.29 -7.53 -13.61
CA ARG A 401 -20.73 -7.75 -13.40
C ARG A 401 -21.09 -7.77 -11.90
N ALA A 402 -20.34 -8.53 -11.11
CA ALA A 402 -20.60 -8.70 -9.68
C ALA A 402 -20.23 -7.46 -8.86
N GLY A 403 -19.35 -6.59 -9.35
CA GLY A 403 -18.79 -5.48 -8.58
C GLY A 403 -17.87 -5.94 -7.45
N THR A 404 -17.11 -7.01 -7.69
CA THR A 404 -16.12 -7.60 -6.75
C THR A 404 -14.71 -7.42 -7.27
N ALA A 405 -13.71 -7.55 -6.40
CA ALA A 405 -12.29 -7.47 -6.77
C ALA A 405 -11.45 -8.67 -6.29
N TYR A 406 -12.09 -9.73 -5.77
CA TYR A 406 -11.42 -10.99 -5.45
C TYR A 406 -11.52 -11.98 -6.63
N TYR A 407 -10.49 -12.79 -6.83
CA TYR A 407 -10.42 -13.73 -7.94
C TYR A 407 -9.35 -14.80 -7.72
N ARG A 408 -9.40 -15.84 -8.56
CA ARG A 408 -8.37 -16.88 -8.66
C ARG A 408 -7.51 -16.66 -9.90
N TYR A 409 -6.22 -16.89 -9.79
CA TYR A 409 -5.27 -16.93 -10.90
C TYR A 409 -4.29 -18.09 -10.75
N ASP A 410 -4.09 -18.87 -11.82
CA ASP A 410 -3.17 -20.00 -11.82
C ASP A 410 -1.96 -19.65 -12.72
N PRO A 411 -0.87 -19.07 -12.18
CA PRO A 411 0.23 -18.53 -13.00
C PRO A 411 1.03 -19.60 -13.73
N VAL A 412 1.18 -20.77 -13.10
CA VAL A 412 1.94 -21.92 -13.61
C VAL A 412 1.26 -23.21 -13.14
N PRO A 413 1.46 -24.35 -13.83
CA PRO A 413 0.96 -25.63 -13.36
C PRO A 413 1.38 -25.92 -11.91
N GLY A 414 0.42 -26.33 -11.07
CA GLY A 414 0.68 -26.68 -9.67
C GLY A 414 0.79 -25.49 -8.71
N VAL A 415 0.50 -24.26 -9.14
CA VAL A 415 0.36 -23.10 -8.24
C VAL A 415 -0.95 -22.38 -8.51
N ARG A 416 -1.66 -22.03 -7.43
CA ARG A 416 -2.86 -21.21 -7.44
C ARG A 416 -2.65 -19.97 -6.57
N VAL A 417 -2.99 -18.81 -7.11
CA VAL A 417 -3.04 -17.55 -6.36
C VAL A 417 -4.51 -17.18 -6.14
N LEU A 418 -4.90 -17.02 -4.87
CA LEU A 418 -6.22 -16.51 -4.48
C LEU A 418 -6.06 -15.07 -4.01
N VAL A 419 -6.61 -14.14 -4.77
CA VAL A 419 -6.55 -12.70 -4.49
C VAL A 419 -7.80 -12.27 -3.76
N LEU A 420 -7.63 -11.66 -2.60
CA LEU A 420 -8.72 -11.18 -1.73
C LEU A 420 -8.89 -9.67 -1.86
N ASP A 421 -10.15 -9.23 -1.84
CA ASP A 421 -10.55 -7.83 -1.64
C ASP A 421 -10.83 -7.63 -0.16
N THR A 422 -9.86 -7.05 0.56
CA THR A 422 -9.94 -6.86 2.01
C THR A 422 -10.39 -5.45 2.41
N ASN A 423 -10.89 -4.66 1.46
CA ASN A 423 -11.23 -3.25 1.70
C ASN A 423 -12.60 -3.09 2.36
N HIS A 424 -12.66 -2.26 3.38
CA HIS A 424 -13.93 -1.91 4.00
C HIS A 424 -14.60 -0.72 3.30
N ARG A 425 -15.68 -0.99 2.56
CA ARG A 425 -16.32 0.00 1.68
C ARG A 425 -16.90 1.22 2.38
N ARG A 426 -17.14 1.16 3.70
CA ARG A 426 -17.69 2.29 4.46
C ARG A 426 -16.61 3.26 4.96
N GLY A 427 -15.34 2.90 4.85
CA GLY A 427 -14.22 3.72 5.29
C GLY A 427 -13.38 3.08 6.40
N MET A 428 -12.50 3.89 6.97
CA MET A 428 -11.30 3.53 7.75
C MET A 428 -10.20 2.87 6.90
N TRP A 429 -8.99 2.90 7.44
CA TRP A 429 -7.80 2.34 6.79
C TRP A 429 -7.68 0.82 6.96
N ASP A 430 -8.21 0.24 8.03
CA ASP A 430 -8.16 -1.21 8.26
C ASP A 430 -9.18 -1.96 7.39
N GLY A 431 -8.99 -3.27 7.23
CA GLY A 431 -9.78 -4.13 6.38
C GLY A 431 -10.69 -5.14 7.09
N ASN A 432 -11.54 -5.77 6.30
CA ASN A 432 -12.28 -7.00 6.60
C ASN A 432 -12.68 -7.69 5.28
N VAL A 433 -13.33 -8.85 5.34
CA VAL A 433 -14.01 -9.45 4.18
C VAL A 433 -15.48 -9.70 4.49
N ASP A 434 -16.34 -9.71 3.48
CA ASP A 434 -17.73 -10.15 3.66
C ASP A 434 -17.84 -11.69 3.72
N ARG A 435 -18.98 -12.19 4.24
CA ARG A 435 -19.20 -13.65 4.33
C ARG A 435 -19.18 -14.36 3.00
N VAL A 436 -19.65 -13.71 1.93
CA VAL A 436 -19.70 -14.30 0.59
C VAL A 436 -18.28 -14.61 0.09
N GLN A 437 -17.35 -13.69 0.31
CA GLN A 437 -15.95 -13.88 -0.04
C GLN A 437 -15.26 -14.92 0.86
N LEU A 438 -15.57 -14.96 2.16
CA LEU A 438 -15.04 -16.00 3.05
C LEU A 438 -15.52 -17.41 2.62
N GLU A 439 -16.79 -17.55 2.24
CA GLU A 439 -17.36 -18.78 1.70
C GLU A 439 -16.72 -19.16 0.36
N TRP A 440 -16.54 -18.18 -0.54
CA TRP A 440 -15.80 -18.39 -1.79
C TRP A 440 -14.36 -18.88 -1.54
N LEU A 441 -13.65 -18.30 -0.57
CA LEU A 441 -12.31 -18.77 -0.20
C LEU A 441 -12.35 -20.21 0.30
N ALA A 442 -13.30 -20.55 1.18
CA ALA A 442 -13.46 -21.91 1.68
C ALA A 442 -13.80 -22.90 0.55
N ASP A 443 -14.59 -22.48 -0.44
CA ASP A 443 -14.94 -23.26 -1.62
C ASP A 443 -13.72 -23.52 -2.52
N GLU A 444 -12.89 -22.50 -2.79
CA GLU A 444 -11.68 -22.62 -3.61
C GLU A 444 -10.63 -23.55 -2.98
N LEU A 445 -10.64 -23.66 -1.66
CA LEU A 445 -9.73 -24.50 -0.87
C LEU A 445 -10.28 -25.91 -0.61
N ARG A 446 -11.57 -26.14 -0.86
CA ARG A 446 -12.23 -27.40 -0.50
C ARG A 446 -11.60 -28.57 -1.26
N GLY A 447 -11.15 -29.57 -0.50
CA GLY A 447 -10.60 -30.82 -1.06
C GLY A 447 -9.17 -30.71 -1.59
N LEU A 448 -8.49 -29.57 -1.40
CA LEU A 448 -7.05 -29.46 -1.68
C LEU A 448 -6.25 -29.97 -0.48
N ASP A 449 -6.03 -31.28 -0.45
CA ASP A 449 -5.30 -31.96 0.64
C ASP A 449 -4.19 -32.91 0.17
N GLY A 450 -4.05 -33.08 -1.15
CA GLY A 450 -3.07 -33.95 -1.79
C GLY A 450 -1.74 -33.26 -2.08
N ALA A 451 -0.69 -34.08 -2.20
CA ALA A 451 0.65 -33.61 -2.56
C ALA A 451 0.79 -33.19 -4.04
N ASP A 452 -0.16 -33.61 -4.89
CA ASP A 452 -0.23 -33.29 -6.31
C ASP A 452 -1.24 -32.16 -6.60
N ASP A 453 -2.00 -31.74 -5.58
CA ASP A 453 -2.84 -30.54 -5.65
C ASP A 453 -1.97 -29.27 -5.72
N PRO A 454 -2.49 -28.17 -6.29
CA PRO A 454 -1.74 -26.93 -6.41
C PRO A 454 -1.31 -26.41 -5.03
N LEU A 455 -0.10 -25.86 -4.97
CA LEU A 455 0.30 -24.98 -3.86
C LEU A 455 -0.53 -23.70 -3.95
N VAL A 456 -1.09 -23.27 -2.82
CA VAL A 456 -1.93 -22.07 -2.75
C VAL A 456 -1.16 -20.93 -2.11
N VAL A 457 -1.14 -19.80 -2.83
CA VAL A 457 -0.68 -18.50 -2.37
C VAL A 457 -1.91 -17.61 -2.19
N ILE A 458 -2.06 -16.97 -1.04
CA ILE A 458 -3.05 -15.92 -0.83
C ILE A 458 -2.38 -14.56 -1.08
N ALA A 459 -3.08 -13.63 -1.71
CA ALA A 459 -2.67 -12.23 -1.81
C ALA A 459 -3.80 -11.31 -1.37
N SER A 460 -3.49 -10.32 -0.54
CA SER A 460 -4.45 -9.30 -0.07
C SER A 460 -3.72 -7.98 0.13
N HIS A 461 -4.44 -6.88 0.32
CA HIS A 461 -3.81 -5.63 0.73
C HIS A 461 -3.48 -5.63 2.23
N HIS A 462 -4.50 -5.74 3.07
CA HIS A 462 -4.36 -5.84 4.52
C HIS A 462 -3.75 -7.17 4.96
N ALA A 463 -2.92 -7.10 6.00
CA ALA A 463 -2.35 -8.25 6.70
C ALA A 463 -3.22 -8.66 7.89
N THR A 464 -2.95 -9.82 8.50
CA THR A 464 -3.74 -10.29 9.67
C THR A 464 -3.90 -9.25 10.80
N PRO A 465 -2.92 -8.38 11.15
CA PRO A 465 -3.12 -7.39 12.20
C PRO A 465 -4.07 -6.23 11.83
N SER A 466 -4.27 -5.95 10.53
CA SER A 466 -5.13 -4.88 10.01
C SER A 466 -6.49 -5.39 9.51
N LEU A 467 -6.80 -6.68 9.73
CA LEU A 467 -8.08 -7.29 9.34
C LEU A 467 -9.07 -7.31 10.51
N GLY A 468 -9.37 -6.12 11.05
CA GLY A 468 -10.22 -5.94 12.24
C GLY A 468 -11.25 -4.81 12.13
N ASN A 469 -11.49 -4.28 10.93
CA ASN A 469 -12.33 -3.09 10.77
C ASN A 469 -13.83 -3.39 10.96
N GLY A 470 -14.38 -3.04 12.11
CA GLY A 470 -15.82 -3.13 12.40
C GLY A 470 -16.62 -1.84 12.11
N TYR A 471 -16.04 -0.86 11.43
CA TYR A 471 -16.66 0.46 11.28
C TYR A 471 -18.02 0.38 10.56
N GLY A 472 -19.07 0.88 11.22
CA GLY A 472 -20.41 0.87 10.65
C GLY A 472 -21.01 -0.54 10.49
N VAL A 473 -20.38 -1.60 10.99
CA VAL A 473 -21.00 -2.92 11.12
C VAL A 473 -22.01 -2.87 12.27
N CYS A 474 -23.22 -3.38 12.05
CA CYS A 474 -24.23 -3.42 13.12
C CYS A 474 -23.79 -4.45 14.16
N PRO A 475 -23.74 -4.12 15.46
CA PRO A 475 -23.38 -5.09 16.50
C PRO A 475 -24.26 -6.35 16.50
N ASP A 476 -25.54 -6.20 16.10
CA ASP A 476 -26.49 -7.31 15.99
C ASP A 476 -26.30 -8.16 14.71
N ASP A 477 -25.42 -7.73 13.79
CA ASP A 477 -25.12 -8.37 12.50
C ASP A 477 -23.59 -8.46 12.26
N GLU A 478 -22.80 -8.57 13.34
CA GLU A 478 -21.34 -8.75 13.24
C GLU A 478 -20.96 -9.97 12.39
N ALA A 479 -21.85 -10.97 12.32
CA ALA A 479 -21.71 -12.17 11.49
C ALA A 479 -21.74 -11.90 9.97
N ALA A 480 -22.07 -10.69 9.52
CA ALA A 480 -22.06 -10.31 8.10
C ALA A 480 -20.65 -10.15 7.52
N VAL A 481 -19.64 -9.95 8.38
CA VAL A 481 -18.23 -9.80 7.99
C VAL A 481 -17.37 -10.84 8.69
N ALA A 482 -16.19 -11.08 8.13
CA ALA A 482 -15.17 -11.92 8.74
C ALA A 482 -13.86 -11.15 8.90
N PHE A 483 -13.20 -11.42 10.03
CA PHE A 483 -11.94 -10.81 10.42
C PHE A 483 -10.75 -11.76 10.26
N ALA A 484 -9.58 -11.32 10.72
CA ALA A 484 -8.33 -12.07 10.63
C ALA A 484 -8.44 -13.52 11.14
N GLY A 485 -9.14 -13.74 12.25
CA GLY A 485 -9.26 -15.05 12.89
C GLY A 485 -9.92 -16.11 12.00
N GLU A 486 -11.07 -15.79 11.42
CA GLU A 486 -11.82 -16.71 10.55
C GLU A 486 -11.11 -16.92 9.21
N LEU A 487 -10.54 -15.86 8.62
CA LEU A 487 -9.73 -15.97 7.42
C LEU A 487 -8.52 -16.90 7.63
N LEU A 488 -7.83 -16.73 8.76
CA LEU A 488 -6.69 -17.56 9.11
C LEU A 488 -7.13 -19.00 9.42
N GLU A 489 -8.28 -19.22 10.04
CA GLU A 489 -8.85 -20.55 10.26
C GLU A 489 -9.13 -21.26 8.93
N VAL A 490 -9.77 -20.58 7.96
CA VAL A 490 -10.04 -21.13 6.63
C VAL A 490 -8.72 -21.45 5.89
N ALA A 491 -7.76 -20.53 5.89
CA ALA A 491 -6.45 -20.74 5.27
C ALA A 491 -5.65 -21.90 5.92
N LEU A 492 -5.64 -21.96 7.25
CA LEU A 492 -5.00 -23.02 8.03
C LEU A 492 -5.82 -24.33 8.08
N GLY A 493 -7.03 -24.35 7.51
CA GLY A 493 -7.80 -25.55 7.24
C GLY A 493 -7.27 -26.35 6.04
N CYS A 494 -6.70 -25.67 5.04
CA CYS A 494 -6.22 -26.29 3.80
C CYS A 494 -4.69 -26.43 3.75
N PRO A 495 -4.10 -27.64 3.85
CA PRO A 495 -2.65 -27.84 3.98
C PRO A 495 -1.84 -27.30 2.80
N ASN A 496 -2.46 -27.15 1.63
CA ASN A 496 -1.83 -26.62 0.43
C ASN A 496 -1.65 -25.09 0.47
N VAL A 497 -2.24 -24.37 1.43
CA VAL A 497 -1.96 -22.94 1.64
C VAL A 497 -0.63 -22.79 2.37
N VAL A 498 0.36 -22.24 1.66
CA VAL A 498 1.77 -22.18 2.11
C VAL A 498 2.29 -20.76 2.28
N LEU A 499 1.67 -19.77 1.62
CA LEU A 499 2.14 -18.39 1.57
C LEU A 499 0.95 -17.42 1.52
N TRP A 500 1.08 -16.30 2.23
CA TRP A 500 0.17 -15.16 2.15
C TRP A 500 0.99 -13.88 1.94
N LEU A 501 0.80 -13.19 0.82
CA LEU A 501 1.45 -11.91 0.47
C LEU A 501 0.54 -10.71 0.78
N ASN A 502 1.09 -9.65 1.38
CA ASN A 502 0.34 -8.41 1.66
C ASN A 502 1.22 -7.14 1.75
N GLY A 503 0.56 -5.99 1.95
CA GLY A 503 1.14 -4.66 2.08
C GLY A 503 0.57 -3.89 3.27
N HIS A 504 0.10 -2.66 3.05
CA HIS A 504 -0.64 -1.80 3.98
C HIS A 504 0.17 -1.22 5.15
N HIS A 505 1.11 -1.97 5.72
CA HIS A 505 1.89 -1.56 6.89
C HIS A 505 3.19 -0.83 6.53
N HIS A 506 3.52 -0.70 5.24
CA HIS A 506 4.72 -0.05 4.73
C HIS A 506 6.05 -0.63 5.26
N ALA A 507 6.03 -1.82 5.87
CA ALA A 507 7.18 -2.44 6.51
C ALA A 507 7.44 -3.86 6.00
N ASN A 508 8.71 -4.26 5.95
CA ASN A 508 9.05 -5.66 5.70
C ASN A 508 8.80 -6.49 6.98
N ARG A 509 7.92 -7.50 6.88
CA ARG A 509 7.61 -8.42 7.98
C ARG A 509 7.38 -9.84 7.49
N VAL A 510 7.83 -10.84 8.24
CA VAL A 510 7.56 -12.27 7.95
C VAL A 510 7.06 -12.98 9.21
N VAL A 511 5.79 -13.41 9.18
CA VAL A 511 5.10 -14.10 10.27
C VAL A 511 4.84 -15.55 9.89
N ALA A 512 5.06 -16.49 10.83
CA ALA A 512 4.75 -17.90 10.62
C ALA A 512 3.46 -18.27 11.35
N HIS A 513 2.47 -18.77 10.61
CA HIS A 513 1.19 -19.22 11.15
C HIS A 513 1.15 -20.75 11.16
N ARG A 514 1.14 -21.35 12.35
CA ARG A 514 1.27 -22.80 12.55
C ARG A 514 -0.08 -23.49 12.53
N ARG A 515 -0.14 -24.67 11.92
CA ARG A 515 -1.27 -25.61 12.11
C ARG A 515 -1.06 -26.43 13.39
N PRO A 516 -2.14 -26.85 14.06
CA PRO A 516 -2.04 -27.74 15.22
C PRO A 516 -1.34 -29.08 14.93
N ARG A 517 -1.44 -29.58 13.69
CA ARG A 517 -0.90 -30.90 13.27
C ARG A 517 0.46 -30.81 12.54
N GLY A 518 1.20 -29.72 12.73
CA GLY A 518 2.47 -29.47 12.04
C GLY A 518 2.30 -28.74 10.69
N GLY A 519 3.36 -28.08 10.23
CA GLY A 519 3.30 -27.20 9.05
C GLY A 519 2.55 -25.89 9.31
N GLY A 520 2.10 -25.25 8.23
CA GLY A 520 1.47 -23.94 8.30
C GLY A 520 1.62 -23.13 7.02
N LEU A 521 1.50 -21.81 7.14
CA LEU A 521 1.82 -20.86 6.08
C LEU A 521 2.71 -19.74 6.62
N TYR A 522 3.48 -19.12 5.74
CA TYR A 522 4.17 -17.86 6.03
C TYR A 522 3.35 -16.69 5.47
N GLU A 523 3.14 -15.67 6.30
CA GLU A 523 2.58 -14.38 5.89
C GLU A 523 3.73 -13.37 5.72
N VAL A 524 3.81 -12.75 4.55
CA VAL A 524 4.91 -11.88 4.13
C VAL A 524 4.37 -10.52 3.73
N THR A 525 4.72 -9.51 4.53
CA THR A 525 4.46 -8.10 4.26
C THR A 525 5.69 -7.48 3.60
N THR A 526 5.48 -6.77 2.49
CA THR A 526 6.54 -6.03 1.80
C THR A 526 6.45 -4.55 2.13
N ALA A 527 7.60 -3.90 2.31
CA ALA A 527 7.64 -2.46 2.55
C ALA A 527 7.11 -1.66 1.36
N SER A 528 6.57 -0.47 1.63
CA SER A 528 6.01 0.37 0.59
C SER A 528 7.05 0.87 -0.41
N MET A 529 6.59 1.26 -1.59
CA MET A 529 7.42 1.94 -2.58
C MET A 529 7.52 3.44 -2.34
N VAL A 530 6.53 4.04 -1.68
CA VAL A 530 6.50 5.48 -1.40
C VAL A 530 7.38 5.87 -0.22
N ASP A 531 7.44 5.07 0.85
CA ASP A 531 8.23 5.38 2.05
C ASP A 531 9.57 4.66 2.06
N TRP A 532 10.54 5.20 2.81
CA TRP A 532 11.76 4.47 3.09
C TRP A 532 11.40 3.11 3.72
N PRO A 533 11.93 1.98 3.20
CA PRO A 533 13.15 1.84 2.39
C PRO A 533 12.97 1.85 0.87
N THR A 534 11.78 2.08 0.31
CA THR A 534 11.51 2.06 -1.14
C THR A 534 11.90 0.72 -1.78
N GLN A 535 11.41 -0.39 -1.20
CA GLN A 535 11.84 -1.74 -1.54
C GLN A 535 10.74 -2.56 -2.20
N ALA A 536 11.17 -3.52 -3.04
CA ALA A 536 10.35 -4.62 -3.52
C ALA A 536 10.93 -5.94 -3.01
N ARG A 537 10.25 -7.05 -3.29
CA ARG A 537 10.73 -8.39 -2.92
C ARG A 537 10.64 -9.35 -4.09
N VAL A 538 11.60 -10.25 -4.22
CA VAL A 538 11.50 -11.46 -5.03
C VAL A 538 11.18 -12.64 -4.12
N ILE A 539 10.15 -13.39 -4.48
CA ILE A 539 9.76 -14.64 -3.84
C ILE A 539 9.98 -15.80 -4.82
N GLU A 540 10.63 -16.86 -4.36
CA GLU A 540 10.86 -18.07 -5.15
C GLU A 540 10.29 -19.29 -4.43
N LEU A 541 9.44 -20.04 -5.11
CA LEU A 541 8.92 -21.33 -4.65
C LEU A 541 9.79 -22.44 -5.23
N VAL A 542 10.43 -23.21 -4.36
CA VAL A 542 11.35 -24.28 -4.77
C VAL A 542 11.02 -25.57 -4.02
N ARG A 543 10.72 -26.64 -4.75
CA ARG A 543 10.48 -27.96 -4.17
C ARG A 543 11.80 -28.65 -3.87
N GLN A 544 12.04 -28.95 -2.60
CA GLN A 544 13.22 -29.69 -2.14
C GLN A 544 12.90 -31.18 -1.97
N PRO A 545 13.93 -32.05 -1.96
CA PRO A 545 13.79 -33.43 -1.50
C PRO A 545 13.18 -33.52 -0.10
N GLY A 546 12.59 -34.67 0.25
CA GLY A 546 12.04 -34.92 1.59
C GLY A 546 10.74 -34.18 1.90
N GLY A 547 10.00 -33.75 0.87
CA GLY A 547 8.67 -33.14 1.06
C GLY A 547 8.70 -31.71 1.60
N ILE A 548 9.81 -30.99 1.46
CA ILE A 548 9.93 -29.59 1.89
C ILE A 548 9.73 -28.63 0.72
N LEU A 549 8.89 -27.62 0.90
CA LEU A 549 8.87 -26.43 0.08
C LEU A 549 9.78 -25.37 0.71
N ARG A 550 10.75 -24.88 -0.06
CA ARG A 550 11.51 -23.68 0.27
C ARG A 550 10.89 -22.48 -0.42
N ILE A 551 10.51 -21.49 0.38
CA ILE A 551 10.10 -20.16 -0.08
C ILE A 551 11.27 -19.22 0.18
N THR A 552 12.00 -18.84 -0.87
CA THR A 552 13.10 -17.87 -0.74
C THR A 552 12.53 -16.47 -0.90
N SER A 553 12.82 -15.59 0.04
CA SER A 553 12.56 -14.16 -0.03
C SER A 553 13.87 -13.40 -0.18
N THR A 554 13.94 -12.49 -1.15
CA THR A 554 15.08 -11.58 -1.36
C THR A 554 14.58 -10.16 -1.58
N ILE A 555 15.10 -9.19 -0.82
CA ILE A 555 14.74 -7.78 -0.98
C ILE A 555 15.47 -7.17 -2.18
N VAL A 556 14.78 -6.28 -2.89
CA VAL A 556 15.26 -5.55 -4.07
C VAL A 556 15.17 -4.06 -3.80
N ASP A 557 16.29 -3.35 -4.04
CA ASP A 557 16.33 -1.88 -4.10
C ASP A 557 16.40 -1.47 -5.58
N HIS A 558 15.72 -0.39 -5.96
CA HIS A 558 15.83 0.10 -7.34
C HIS A 558 17.26 0.57 -7.67
N ASP A 559 17.71 0.31 -8.91
CA ASP A 559 19.10 0.47 -9.34
C ASP A 559 19.51 1.89 -9.75
N ALA A 560 18.68 2.90 -9.48
CA ALA A 560 19.04 4.30 -9.64
C ALA A 560 20.35 4.64 -8.90
N PRO A 561 21.12 5.63 -9.40
CA PRO A 561 22.35 6.11 -8.75
C PRO A 561 22.15 6.39 -7.26
N LEU A 562 23.20 6.22 -6.44
CA LEU A 562 23.13 6.56 -5.01
C LEU A 562 23.07 8.08 -4.78
N ASP A 563 23.83 8.81 -5.58
CA ASP A 563 23.88 10.26 -5.57
C ASP A 563 22.96 10.78 -6.69
N PRO A 564 21.93 11.60 -6.39
CA PRO A 564 21.09 12.21 -7.41
C PRO A 564 21.80 13.34 -8.18
N GLY A 565 22.97 13.78 -7.72
CA GLY A 565 23.66 14.96 -8.25
C GLY A 565 23.01 16.27 -7.79
N PRO A 566 23.61 17.42 -8.13
CA PRO A 566 23.16 18.73 -7.64
C PRO A 566 21.87 19.23 -8.34
N GLN A 567 21.56 18.72 -9.53
CA GLN A 567 20.43 19.13 -10.35
C GLN A 567 19.85 17.92 -11.09
N PRO A 568 19.16 17.00 -10.40
CA PRO A 568 18.58 15.81 -11.01
C PRO A 568 17.55 16.18 -12.08
N ARG A 569 17.67 15.61 -13.29
CA ARG A 569 16.77 15.88 -14.43
C ARG A 569 16.32 14.63 -15.17
N THR A 570 17.14 13.58 -15.15
CA THR A 570 16.79 12.31 -15.79
C THR A 570 15.91 11.47 -14.87
N PRO A 571 15.09 10.55 -15.40
CA PRO A 571 14.27 9.67 -14.56
C PRO A 571 15.06 8.91 -13.47
N GLY A 572 16.29 8.47 -13.78
CA GLY A 572 17.16 7.80 -12.81
C GLY A 572 17.65 8.72 -11.69
N GLU A 573 17.99 9.97 -12.00
CA GLU A 573 18.39 10.96 -10.99
C GLU A 573 17.19 11.40 -10.12
N LEU A 574 16.00 11.54 -10.71
CA LEU A 574 14.76 11.85 -9.98
C LEU A 574 14.35 10.71 -9.05
N ALA A 575 14.48 9.45 -9.50
CA ALA A 575 14.30 8.27 -8.66
C ALA A 575 15.32 8.20 -7.52
N SER A 576 16.58 8.56 -7.78
CA SER A 576 17.62 8.68 -6.75
C SER A 576 17.25 9.71 -5.69
N LEU A 577 16.79 10.90 -6.12
CA LEU A 577 16.38 11.97 -5.22
C LEU A 577 15.16 11.55 -4.39
N HIS A 578 14.17 10.90 -4.99
CA HIS A 578 13.02 10.34 -4.27
C HIS A 578 13.46 9.50 -3.08
N ARG A 579 14.33 8.51 -3.31
CA ARG A 579 14.85 7.62 -2.25
C ARG A 579 15.61 8.38 -1.18
N GLN A 580 16.43 9.36 -1.57
CA GLN A 580 17.19 10.15 -0.60
C GLN A 580 16.27 11.03 0.26
N VAL A 581 15.27 11.66 -0.34
CA VAL A 581 14.28 12.45 0.40
C VAL A 581 13.46 11.56 1.33
N ALA A 582 13.00 10.39 0.88
CA ALA A 582 12.30 9.41 1.71
C ALA A 582 13.16 8.93 2.90
N ALA A 583 14.47 8.74 2.70
CA ALA A 583 15.40 8.38 3.79
C ALA A 583 15.50 9.48 4.87
N ASN A 584 15.27 10.74 4.48
CA ASN A 584 15.34 11.93 5.33
C ASN A 584 13.96 12.43 5.76
N ASP A 585 12.89 11.65 5.59
CA ASP A 585 11.56 12.03 6.05
C ASP A 585 11.58 12.28 7.57
N VAL A 586 11.16 13.48 7.95
CA VAL A 586 11.20 13.96 9.35
C VAL A 586 9.92 13.64 10.12
N TRP A 587 8.82 13.39 9.42
CA TRP A 587 7.52 13.14 10.04
C TRP A 587 7.26 11.65 10.23
N ARG A 588 7.61 10.83 9.24
CA ARG A 588 7.60 9.37 9.36
C ARG A 588 8.87 8.84 10.00
N GLY A 589 9.96 9.62 10.01
CA GLY A 589 11.24 9.27 10.60
C GLY A 589 12.24 8.65 9.61
N GLY A 590 11.80 8.34 8.38
CA GLY A 590 12.64 7.90 7.27
C GLY A 590 13.48 6.68 7.64
N ALA A 591 14.79 6.75 7.40
CA ALA A 591 15.73 5.67 7.72
C ALA A 591 15.81 5.27 9.20
N ARG A 592 15.19 6.04 10.11
CA ARG A 592 15.17 5.79 11.57
C ARG A 592 13.94 5.02 12.02
N GLN A 593 12.90 4.89 11.19
CA GLN A 593 11.60 4.35 11.59
C GLN A 593 11.60 2.82 11.75
N GLY A 594 12.59 2.13 11.17
CA GLY A 594 12.69 0.66 11.26
C GLY A 594 11.79 -0.11 10.29
N LEU A 595 11.10 0.57 9.35
CA LEU A 595 10.26 -0.06 8.31
C LEU A 595 11.03 -0.99 7.36
N THR A 596 12.36 -0.86 7.32
CA THR A 596 13.27 -1.81 6.68
C THR A 596 13.06 -3.26 7.12
N GLY A 597 12.54 -3.48 8.34
CA GLY A 597 12.36 -4.79 8.96
C GLY A 597 13.64 -5.33 9.58
N THR A 598 13.52 -6.45 10.29
CA THR A 598 14.67 -7.13 10.91
C THR A 598 15.26 -8.18 9.96
N PRO A 599 16.47 -8.72 10.19
CA PRO A 599 17.04 -9.74 9.29
C PRO A 599 16.11 -10.95 9.02
N PRO A 600 15.35 -11.47 10.00
CA PRO A 600 14.30 -12.49 9.76
C PRO A 600 13.15 -12.10 8.82
N ASP A 601 12.97 -10.82 8.50
CA ASP A 601 11.88 -10.30 7.65
C ASP A 601 12.33 -10.03 6.20
N ARG A 602 13.63 -10.13 5.94
CA ARG A 602 14.29 -9.65 4.71
C ARG A 602 14.72 -10.81 3.81
N ASN A 603 16.02 -11.07 3.74
CA ASN A 603 16.57 -12.18 2.96
C ASN A 603 16.48 -13.47 3.79
N VAL A 604 15.49 -14.31 3.50
CA VAL A 604 15.27 -15.56 4.24
C VAL A 604 14.82 -16.70 3.33
N HIS A 605 15.23 -17.92 3.69
CA HIS A 605 14.63 -19.16 3.20
C HIS A 605 13.64 -19.67 4.23
N MET A 606 12.37 -19.64 3.90
CA MET A 606 11.26 -20.15 4.72
C MET A 606 10.95 -21.59 4.32
N LEU A 607 10.95 -22.50 5.29
CA LEU A 607 10.77 -23.93 5.06
C LEU A 607 9.37 -24.36 5.50
N VAL A 608 8.65 -24.97 4.57
CA VAL A 608 7.27 -25.44 4.76
C VAL A 608 7.21 -26.94 4.46
N PRO A 609 6.92 -27.80 5.46
CA PRO A 609 6.62 -29.21 5.20
C PRO A 609 5.34 -29.34 4.38
N LEU A 610 5.39 -30.07 3.27
CA LEU A 610 4.23 -30.35 2.42
C LEU A 610 3.49 -31.59 2.94
N ALA A 611 2.16 -31.54 2.93
CA ALA A 611 1.33 -32.66 3.36
C ALA A 611 1.49 -33.89 2.43
N GLY A 612 1.40 -35.09 3.02
CA GLY A 612 1.32 -36.36 2.28
C GLY A 612 2.63 -36.93 1.73
N ARG A 613 3.82 -36.37 2.06
CA ARG A 613 5.13 -36.87 1.59
C ARG A 613 6.23 -36.96 2.66
N LEU A 614 5.85 -37.17 3.92
CA LEU A 614 6.79 -37.46 5.02
C LEU A 614 7.28 -38.91 4.99
#